data_AF-A0A0N5BTF9-F1
#
_entry.id   AF-A0A0N5BTF9-F1
#
_cell.length_a   1.000
_cell.length_b   1.000
_cell.length_c   1.000
_cell.angle_alpha   90.00
_cell.angle_beta   90.00
_cell.angle_gamma   90.00
#
_symmetry.space_group_name_H-M   'P 1'
#
loop_
_entity.id
_entity.type
_entity.pdbx_description
1 polymer ?
#
loop_
_entity_poly.entity_id
_entity_poly.type
_entity_poly.pdbx_seq_one_letter_code
_entity_poly.pdbx_strand_id
1 'polypeptide(L)'
;MSSTLLLPTIASALMLLSNYAQGIGHRKFFPPVFKDITETTFPITATAGNTSDVVIVKCPLKGYQHNIKGDSFEVDESIENSTLMIKNGNKELSWIPLMKESLGSKIFKCGRVNLKKSEFDFKGFEWSYKVKWGNALNAEEITIKERIGTDLSDTHKKCNASRQDTLIFTNMKEGGITKVDPVELHNPYVNQKFYYFVKPNENNKDIIKEPCGITKGYNRAPSIIILNHENLPDELKPGQIKTINTEGTEKTKKNFNVQLQLKNNLNFYRGEKISLTKIRYLEGGSKLIKNSGIIVTSNITIEGYELIKMEYVYEGETTKEVISKMYYFGPSSVDFKIDKADVPYVKGDTTGQPNCSAYYMTVGYLEGIRYNGKKYPKDAPSTNEKFEKSGDFYLLKGNHDSSVFLECIYRTPGGKITTRTNFVVKESEKKIETSSNLNINICNAYNIVLVSSLFIMILRYF
;
A
#
# COMPACT_ATOMS: atom_id res chain seq x y z
N MET A 1 -34.84 11.90 88.06
CA MET A 1 -35.88 11.33 87.16
C MET A 1 -35.85 12.10 85.87
N SER A 2 -35.88 11.36 84.75
CA SER A 2 -35.45 11.73 83.41
C SER A 2 -36.20 12.88 82.73
N SER A 3 -35.46 13.71 82.00
CA SER A 3 -35.69 14.01 80.58
C SER A 3 -34.65 15.00 80.09
N THR A 4 -33.75 14.56 79.20
CA THR A 4 -32.98 15.46 78.35
C THR A 4 -33.09 14.99 76.92
N LEU A 5 -33.57 15.91 76.09
CA LEU A 5 -34.01 15.72 74.72
C LEU A 5 -32.88 15.34 73.76
N LEU A 6 -33.23 14.50 72.79
CA LEU A 6 -32.58 14.37 71.50
C LEU A 6 -32.54 15.72 70.77
N LEU A 7 -31.34 16.14 70.32
CA LEU A 7 -31.12 16.89 69.08
C LEU A 7 -29.59 17.00 68.84
N PRO A 8 -29.04 16.12 67.98
CA PRO A 8 -28.24 16.64 66.87
C PRO A 8 -28.37 15.75 65.62
N THR A 9 -29.46 15.89 64.87
CA THR A 9 -29.58 15.24 63.53
C THR A 9 -30.02 16.21 62.43
N ILE A 10 -30.17 17.50 62.72
CA ILE A 10 -30.63 18.49 61.73
C ILE A 10 -29.47 19.28 61.10
N ALA A 11 -28.29 19.34 61.73
CA ALA A 11 -27.15 20.08 61.19
C ALA A 11 -26.45 19.40 59.98
N SER A 12 -26.43 18.06 59.92
CA SER A 12 -25.78 17.33 58.80
C SER A 12 -26.68 17.17 57.56
N ALA A 13 -28.00 17.28 57.70
CA ALA A 13 -28.91 17.21 56.56
C ALA A 13 -28.92 18.52 55.74
N LEU A 14 -28.67 19.67 56.37
CA LEU A 14 -28.61 20.97 55.69
C LEU A 14 -27.31 21.19 54.90
N MET A 15 -26.17 20.61 55.32
CA MET A 15 -24.93 20.66 54.52
C MET A 15 -25.00 19.84 53.23
N LEU A 16 -25.86 18.81 53.16
CA LEU A 16 -26.09 18.04 51.93
C LEU A 16 -27.07 18.72 50.96
N LEU A 17 -27.92 19.63 51.44
CA LEU A 17 -28.91 20.36 50.63
C LEU A 17 -28.40 21.71 50.10
N SER A 18 -27.36 22.31 50.70
CA SER A 18 -26.76 23.56 50.21
C SER A 18 -26.03 23.43 48.85
N ASN A 19 -25.76 22.22 48.37
CA ASN A 19 -25.13 21.98 47.06
C ASN A 19 -26.14 21.88 45.91
N TYR A 20 -27.43 22.14 46.17
CA TYR A 20 -28.49 22.23 45.15
C TYR A 20 -28.69 23.65 44.58
N ALA A 21 -27.77 24.58 44.84
CA ALA A 21 -27.66 25.79 44.03
C ALA A 21 -27.16 25.38 42.63
N GLN A 22 -28.07 25.39 41.65
CA GLN A 22 -27.83 25.10 40.24
C GLN A 22 -26.62 25.89 39.71
N GLY A 23 -25.44 25.25 39.67
CA GLY A 23 -24.32 25.72 38.87
C GLY A 23 -24.72 25.67 37.40
N ILE A 24 -24.54 26.78 36.69
CA ILE A 24 -25.29 27.09 35.46
C ILE A 24 -24.90 26.17 34.27
N GLY A 25 -23.75 25.48 34.29
CA GLY A 25 -23.34 24.57 33.19
C GLY A 25 -22.62 23.27 33.56
N HIS A 26 -21.69 23.28 34.53
CA HIS A 26 -20.69 22.21 34.69
C HIS A 26 -21.28 20.80 34.89
N ARG A 27 -22.11 20.55 35.93
CA ARG A 27 -22.67 19.21 36.20
C ARG A 27 -23.66 18.74 35.14
N LYS A 28 -24.28 19.67 34.41
CA LYS A 28 -25.29 19.35 33.40
C LYS A 28 -24.63 18.79 32.14
N PHE A 29 -23.52 19.38 31.72
CA PHE A 29 -22.91 19.07 30.43
C PHE A 29 -21.58 18.33 30.53
N PHE A 30 -20.82 18.51 31.60
CA PHE A 30 -19.52 17.87 31.81
C PHE A 30 -19.39 17.34 33.26
N PRO A 31 -20.14 16.29 33.64
CA PRO A 31 -20.10 15.74 35.00
C PRO A 31 -18.71 15.38 35.55
N PRO A 32 -17.73 14.92 34.72
CA PRO A 32 -16.37 14.66 35.21
C PRO A 32 -15.60 15.91 35.65
N VAL A 33 -16.10 17.12 35.36
CA VAL A 33 -15.43 18.38 35.69
C VAL A 33 -16.07 18.96 36.95
N PHE A 34 -15.28 19.04 38.00
CA PHE A 34 -15.70 19.65 39.26
C PHE A 34 -15.96 21.14 39.09
N LYS A 35 -16.80 21.68 39.98
CA LYS A 35 -17.15 23.11 40.03
C LYS A 35 -15.93 24.02 40.17
N ASP A 36 -14.95 23.57 40.96
CA ASP A 36 -13.72 24.30 41.24
C ASP A 36 -12.60 23.70 40.40
N ILE A 37 -12.08 24.49 39.45
CA ILE A 37 -10.99 24.10 38.57
C ILE A 37 -9.66 24.55 39.18
N THR A 38 -8.70 23.63 39.21
CA THR A 38 -7.31 23.82 39.65
C THR A 38 -6.33 23.52 38.52
N GLU A 39 -5.04 23.81 38.73
CA GLU A 39 -3.96 23.51 37.75
C GLU A 39 -3.85 22.01 37.43
N THR A 40 -4.38 21.13 38.28
CA THR A 40 -4.32 19.66 38.12
C THR A 40 -5.59 19.05 37.55
N THR A 41 -6.61 19.87 37.27
CA THR A 41 -7.92 19.39 36.77
C THR A 41 -7.82 18.82 35.35
N PHE A 42 -6.96 19.43 34.53
CA PHE A 42 -6.73 19.01 33.14
C PHE A 42 -5.32 18.40 32.97
N PRO A 43 -5.13 17.46 32.04
CA PRO A 43 -6.14 16.91 31.14
C PRO A 43 -7.07 15.90 31.84
N ILE A 44 -8.35 15.93 31.49
CA ILE A 44 -9.31 14.92 31.97
C ILE A 44 -9.05 13.62 31.23
N THR A 45 -8.87 12.53 31.97
CA THR A 45 -8.71 11.22 31.33
C THR A 45 -10.06 10.70 30.85
N ALA A 46 -10.14 10.39 29.56
CA ALA A 46 -11.29 9.76 28.94
C ALA A 46 -10.84 8.42 28.32
N THR A 47 -11.56 7.34 28.59
CA THR A 47 -11.19 6.01 28.12
C THR A 47 -12.15 5.58 27.02
N ALA A 48 -11.69 5.58 25.78
CA ALA A 48 -12.36 4.88 24.71
C ALA A 48 -12.22 3.37 24.95
N GLY A 49 -13.27 2.63 24.65
CA GLY A 49 -13.28 1.19 24.69
C GLY A 49 -12.43 0.56 23.59
N ASN A 50 -12.75 -0.69 23.31
CA ASN A 50 -11.99 -1.57 22.43
C ASN A 50 -12.63 -1.71 21.04
N THR A 51 -13.69 -0.95 20.74
CA THR A 51 -14.54 -1.23 19.58
C THR A 51 -14.16 -0.40 18.36
N SER A 52 -13.39 0.68 18.52
CA SER A 52 -13.05 1.56 17.41
C SER A 52 -11.72 2.30 17.58
N ASP A 53 -11.11 2.62 16.45
CA ASP A 53 -10.01 3.57 16.30
C ASP A 53 -10.51 5.03 16.16
N VAL A 54 -11.81 5.27 16.23
CA VAL A 54 -12.43 6.61 16.13
C VAL A 54 -13.44 6.80 17.25
N VAL A 55 -13.43 7.98 17.87
CA VAL A 55 -14.46 8.44 18.81
C VAL A 55 -14.91 9.85 18.45
N ILE A 56 -16.03 10.30 18.99
CA ILE A 56 -16.35 11.74 19.04
C ILE A 56 -16.16 12.25 20.46
N VAL A 57 -15.51 13.40 20.60
CA VAL A 57 -15.22 14.06 21.89
C VAL A 57 -16.09 15.30 22.03
N LYS A 58 -16.64 15.51 23.22
CA LYS A 58 -17.47 16.66 23.55
C LYS A 58 -16.59 17.83 23.98
N CYS A 59 -16.74 18.99 23.35
CA CYS A 59 -16.07 20.23 23.75
C CYS A 59 -17.07 21.32 24.11
N PRO A 60 -16.73 22.22 25.06
CA PRO A 60 -17.45 23.47 25.21
C PRO A 60 -17.25 24.39 24.00
N LEU A 61 -18.21 25.28 23.75
CA LEU A 61 -18.13 26.32 22.74
C LEU A 61 -18.21 27.72 23.37
N LYS A 62 -18.01 28.74 22.53
CA LYS A 62 -18.27 30.13 22.90
C LYS A 62 -19.66 30.28 23.52
N GLY A 63 -19.69 30.96 24.66
CA GLY A 63 -20.88 31.13 25.50
C GLY A 63 -20.89 30.24 26.74
N TYR A 64 -20.19 29.10 26.73
CA TYR A 64 -20.18 28.17 27.86
C TYR A 64 -19.74 28.84 29.17
N GLN A 65 -20.64 28.78 30.15
CA GLN A 65 -20.38 29.24 31.52
C GLN A 65 -20.22 28.02 32.44
N HIS A 66 -19.05 27.92 33.07
CA HIS A 66 -18.73 26.76 33.88
C HIS A 66 -19.52 26.74 35.20
N ASN A 67 -19.32 27.76 36.03
CA ASN A 67 -19.83 27.82 37.38
C ASN A 67 -20.73 29.04 37.61
N ILE A 68 -20.24 30.24 37.28
CA ILE A 68 -20.92 31.50 37.55
C ILE A 68 -21.16 32.32 36.28
N LYS A 69 -22.11 33.27 36.37
CA LYS A 69 -22.34 34.25 35.31
C LYS A 69 -21.11 35.13 35.15
N GLY A 70 -20.54 35.14 33.95
CA GLY A 70 -19.30 35.85 33.63
C GLY A 70 -18.10 34.93 33.39
N ASP A 71 -18.20 33.64 33.73
CA ASP A 71 -17.28 32.65 33.17
C ASP A 71 -17.43 32.63 31.64
N SER A 72 -16.33 32.34 30.95
CA SER A 72 -16.33 32.24 29.50
C SER A 72 -15.47 31.09 29.01
N PHE A 73 -15.73 30.68 27.78
CA PHE A 73 -14.93 29.69 27.08
C PHE A 73 -14.45 30.26 25.75
N GLU A 74 -13.14 30.18 25.56
CA GLU A 74 -12.46 30.47 24.31
C GLU A 74 -12.21 29.13 23.60
N VAL A 75 -12.76 28.98 22.41
CA VAL A 75 -12.63 27.73 21.63
C VAL A 75 -11.25 27.71 20.98
N ASP A 76 -10.61 26.55 20.95
CA ASP A 76 -9.36 26.38 20.20
C ASP A 76 -9.60 26.71 18.71
N GLU A 77 -8.71 27.50 18.10
CA GLU A 77 -8.85 27.97 16.72
C GLU A 77 -8.97 26.81 15.72
N SER A 78 -8.30 25.68 15.99
CA SER A 78 -8.38 24.49 15.14
C SER A 78 -9.76 23.85 15.14
N ILE A 79 -10.53 24.04 16.22
CA ILE A 79 -11.91 23.55 16.37
C ILE A 79 -12.89 24.56 15.79
N GLU A 80 -12.71 25.85 16.07
CA GLU A 80 -13.60 26.90 15.58
C GLU A 80 -13.68 26.92 14.05
N ASN A 81 -12.54 26.68 13.39
CA ASN A 81 -12.45 26.60 11.93
C ASN A 81 -12.75 25.19 11.37
N SER A 82 -13.08 24.21 12.23
CA SER A 82 -13.30 22.83 11.79
C SER A 82 -14.67 22.62 11.17
N THR A 83 -14.70 22.13 9.93
CA THR A 83 -15.94 21.68 9.26
C THR A 83 -16.52 20.39 9.85
N LEU A 84 -15.76 19.70 10.71
CA LEU A 84 -16.14 18.44 11.34
C LEU A 84 -16.90 18.63 12.65
N MET A 85 -16.97 19.86 13.14
CA MET A 85 -17.65 20.21 14.37
C MET A 85 -19.16 19.99 14.26
N ILE A 86 -19.70 19.14 15.13
CA ILE A 86 -21.14 18.91 15.22
C ILE A 86 -21.70 19.76 16.35
N LYS A 87 -22.43 20.82 16.00
CA LYS A 87 -23.16 21.65 16.98
C LYS A 87 -24.43 20.95 17.45
N ASN A 88 -24.71 21.03 18.74
CA ASN A 88 -25.93 20.48 19.32
C ASN A 88 -27.00 21.57 19.49
N GLY A 89 -27.68 21.91 18.39
CA GLY A 89 -28.67 22.99 18.37
C GLY A 89 -28.06 24.35 18.73
N ASN A 90 -28.76 25.11 19.57
CA ASN A 90 -28.32 26.42 20.06
C ASN A 90 -27.43 26.34 21.30
N LYS A 91 -26.97 25.14 21.69
CA LYS A 91 -26.15 24.96 22.90
C LYS A 91 -24.69 25.30 22.65
N GLU A 92 -24.03 25.72 23.72
CA GLU A 92 -22.61 26.09 23.78
C GLU A 92 -21.72 24.83 23.84
N LEU A 93 -22.02 23.82 23.02
CA LEU A 93 -21.37 22.51 23.02
C LEU A 93 -21.22 21.97 21.60
N SER A 94 -20.09 21.31 21.35
CA SER A 94 -19.82 20.61 20.11
C SER A 94 -19.34 19.18 20.34
N TRP A 95 -19.47 18.37 19.31
CA TRP A 95 -18.81 17.06 19.20
C TRP A 95 -17.85 17.05 18.03
N ILE A 96 -16.67 16.47 18.25
CA ILE A 96 -15.57 16.52 17.29
C ILE A 96 -15.00 15.12 17.12
N PRO A 97 -14.88 14.60 15.89
CA PRO A 97 -14.29 13.29 15.66
C PRO A 97 -12.79 13.30 15.96
N LEU A 98 -12.33 12.23 16.62
CA LEU A 98 -10.96 12.04 17.03
C LEU A 98 -10.51 10.62 16.69
N MET A 99 -9.42 10.50 15.95
CA MET A 99 -8.80 9.21 15.62
C MET A 99 -7.71 8.82 16.62
N LYS A 100 -7.58 7.52 16.85
CA LYS A 100 -6.52 6.89 17.65
C LYS A 100 -5.16 7.16 17.03
N GLU A 101 -4.21 7.58 17.86
CA GLU A 101 -2.80 7.70 17.48
C GLU A 101 -2.04 6.40 17.75
N SER A 102 -0.87 6.25 17.11
CA SER A 102 0.00 5.06 17.21
C SER A 102 0.40 4.73 18.65
N LEU A 103 0.49 5.73 19.53
CA LEU A 103 0.83 5.60 20.94
C LEU A 103 -0.34 5.15 21.84
N GLY A 104 -1.52 4.89 21.27
CA GLY A 104 -2.69 4.38 21.99
C GLY A 104 -3.37 5.40 22.92
N SER A 105 -2.83 6.60 23.04
CA SER A 105 -3.47 7.74 23.70
C SER A 105 -3.15 9.03 22.98
N LYS A 106 -4.05 10.01 23.07
CA LYS A 106 -3.95 11.31 22.43
C LYS A 106 -4.40 12.41 23.39
N ILE A 107 -3.62 13.48 23.46
CA ILE A 107 -4.07 14.70 24.14
C ILE A 107 -4.85 15.53 23.12
N PHE A 108 -6.08 15.89 23.47
CA PHE A 108 -6.96 16.69 22.63
C PHE A 108 -7.34 17.97 23.38
N LYS A 109 -7.14 19.12 22.76
CA LYS A 109 -7.41 20.43 23.36
C LYS A 109 -8.71 20.99 22.80
N CYS A 110 -9.62 21.39 23.68
CA CYS A 110 -10.87 22.03 23.28
C CYS A 110 -10.77 23.55 23.22
N GLY A 111 -9.87 24.13 24.03
CA GLY A 111 -9.75 25.58 24.18
C GLY A 111 -9.39 25.96 25.62
N ARG A 112 -9.83 27.15 26.06
CA ARG A 112 -9.52 27.71 27.37
C ARG A 112 -10.79 28.12 28.10
N VAL A 113 -10.94 27.67 29.35
CA VAL A 113 -11.99 28.16 30.25
C VAL A 113 -11.45 29.29 31.10
N ASN A 114 -12.13 30.43 31.10
CA ASN A 114 -11.77 31.62 31.87
C ASN A 114 -12.76 31.78 33.02
N LEU A 115 -12.30 31.51 34.24
CA LEU A 115 -13.10 31.61 35.46
C LEU A 115 -12.99 33.01 36.04
N LYS A 116 -14.13 33.65 36.29
CA LYS A 116 -14.19 35.00 36.85
C LYS A 116 -13.92 34.96 38.35
N LYS A 117 -12.93 35.73 38.82
CA LYS A 117 -12.61 35.91 40.25
C LYS A 117 -13.15 37.22 40.81
N SER A 118 -13.05 38.29 40.03
CA SER A 118 -13.58 39.62 40.34
C SER A 118 -14.07 40.27 39.04
N GLU A 119 -14.49 41.54 39.08
CA GLU A 119 -15.05 42.23 37.90
C GLU A 119 -14.10 42.26 36.70
N PHE A 120 -12.79 42.35 36.95
CA PHE A 120 -11.74 42.44 35.92
C PHE A 120 -10.66 41.37 36.01
N ASP A 121 -10.77 40.42 36.95
CA ASP A 121 -9.78 39.35 37.13
C ASP A 121 -10.34 37.99 36.68
N PHE A 122 -9.62 37.34 35.77
CA PHE A 122 -9.95 36.04 35.21
C PHE A 122 -8.78 35.08 35.37
N LYS A 123 -9.08 33.86 35.80
CA LYS A 123 -8.10 32.76 35.80
C LYS A 123 -8.44 31.78 34.68
N GLY A 124 -7.57 31.68 33.69
CA GLY A 124 -7.76 30.84 32.52
C GLY A 124 -7.04 29.49 32.61
N PHE A 125 -7.75 28.39 32.34
CA PHE A 125 -7.23 27.01 32.31
C PHE A 125 -7.40 26.39 30.93
N GLU A 126 -6.40 25.64 30.47
CA GLU A 126 -6.50 24.88 29.22
C GLU A 126 -7.44 23.69 29.41
N TRP A 127 -8.54 23.65 28.65
CA TRP A 127 -9.47 22.54 28.66
C TRP A 127 -8.99 21.47 27.70
N SER A 128 -8.50 20.36 28.26
CA SER A 128 -7.96 19.26 27.48
C SER A 128 -8.37 17.88 28.00
N TYR A 129 -8.39 16.92 27.08
CA TYR A 129 -8.65 15.51 27.34
C TYR A 129 -7.42 14.68 27.05
N LYS A 130 -7.11 13.71 27.92
CA LYS A 130 -6.21 12.61 27.61
C LYS A 130 -7.06 11.40 27.25
N VAL A 131 -7.30 11.23 25.95
CA VAL A 131 -8.08 10.11 25.44
C VAL A 131 -7.18 8.89 25.34
N LYS A 132 -7.54 7.81 26.04
CA LYS A 132 -6.84 6.52 26.00
C LYS A 132 -7.73 5.50 25.31
N TRP A 133 -7.19 4.75 24.37
CA TRP A 133 -7.87 3.61 23.77
C TRP A 133 -7.40 2.34 24.44
N GLY A 134 -8.30 1.38 24.63
CA GLY A 134 -7.91 0.07 25.15
C GLY A 134 -7.13 -0.79 24.13
N ASN A 135 -6.66 -1.95 24.62
CA ASN A 135 -5.63 -2.77 23.97
C ASN A 135 -6.15 -3.87 23.03
N ALA A 136 -7.46 -3.94 22.76
CA ALA A 136 -8.03 -4.90 21.82
C ALA A 136 -8.98 -4.21 20.85
N LEU A 137 -9.06 -4.67 19.60
CA LEU A 137 -10.00 -4.17 18.60
C LEU A 137 -11.12 -5.19 18.42
N ASN A 138 -12.15 -5.15 19.25
CA ASN A 138 -13.45 -5.80 18.98
C ASN A 138 -14.21 -5.09 17.84
N ALA A 139 -13.52 -4.28 17.04
CA ALA A 139 -14.08 -3.55 15.92
C ALA A 139 -14.82 -4.48 14.95
N GLU A 140 -14.39 -5.74 14.82
CA GLU A 140 -15.07 -6.73 13.99
C GLU A 140 -16.53 -7.00 14.42
N GLU A 141 -16.87 -6.90 15.70
CA GLU A 141 -18.23 -7.15 16.21
C GLU A 141 -19.26 -6.10 15.73
N ILE A 142 -18.79 -4.86 15.53
CA ILE A 142 -19.57 -3.74 15.03
C ILE A 142 -19.29 -3.43 13.56
N THR A 143 -18.37 -4.17 12.92
CA THR A 143 -18.01 -3.98 11.52
C THR A 143 -18.84 -4.88 10.61
N ILE A 144 -19.33 -4.29 9.53
CA ILE A 144 -20.03 -4.99 8.46
C ILE A 144 -19.33 -4.65 7.14
N LYS A 145 -19.25 -5.61 6.24
CA LYS A 145 -18.71 -5.36 4.90
C LYS A 145 -19.84 -4.98 3.97
N GLU A 146 -19.68 -3.89 3.24
CA GLU A 146 -20.65 -3.48 2.22
C GLU A 146 -19.94 -3.13 0.93
N ARG A 147 -20.64 -3.38 -0.17
CA ARG A 147 -20.16 -3.04 -1.49
C ARG A 147 -20.36 -1.54 -1.73
N ILE A 148 -19.28 -0.78 -1.88
CA ILE A 148 -19.31 0.68 -2.00
C ILE A 148 -19.08 1.11 -3.44
N GLY A 149 -20.04 1.84 -3.99
CA GLY A 149 -19.98 2.45 -5.32
C GLY A 149 -19.73 3.95 -5.22
N THR A 150 -20.78 4.73 -5.50
CA THR A 150 -20.81 6.20 -5.36
C THR A 150 -21.63 6.65 -4.16
N ASP A 151 -22.28 5.72 -3.48
CA ASP A 151 -23.18 5.90 -2.36
C ASP A 151 -22.87 4.92 -1.23
N LEU A 152 -23.45 5.21 -0.07
CA LEU A 152 -23.35 4.46 1.17
C LEU A 152 -24.74 4.35 1.80
N SER A 153 -25.01 3.26 2.53
CA SER A 153 -26.21 3.20 3.37
C SER A 153 -26.17 4.33 4.41
N ASP A 154 -27.24 5.12 4.47
CA ASP A 154 -27.39 6.23 5.41
C ASP A 154 -27.72 5.77 6.84
N THR A 155 -27.97 4.47 7.01
CA THR A 155 -28.20 3.78 8.28
C THR A 155 -27.29 2.56 8.39
N HIS A 156 -27.10 2.07 9.61
CA HIS A 156 -26.28 0.89 9.86
C HIS A 156 -27.03 -0.07 10.77
N LYS A 157 -27.08 -1.37 10.44
CA LYS A 157 -27.89 -2.37 11.17
C LYS A 157 -27.56 -2.53 12.66
N LYS A 158 -26.34 -2.18 13.08
CA LYS A 158 -25.91 -2.17 14.49
C LYS A 158 -26.27 -0.87 15.23
N CYS A 159 -26.71 0.15 14.50
CA CYS A 159 -27.12 1.44 15.02
C CYS A 159 -28.65 1.53 15.04
N ASN A 160 -29.23 1.71 16.22
CA ASN A 160 -30.65 2.00 16.36
C ASN A 160 -30.92 3.50 16.23
N ALA A 161 -30.68 4.05 15.02
CA ALA A 161 -30.84 5.47 14.73
C ALA A 161 -31.49 5.69 13.37
N SER A 162 -32.32 6.73 13.28
CA SER A 162 -32.86 7.22 12.01
C SER A 162 -31.77 7.83 11.15
N ARG A 163 -32.06 8.05 9.85
CA ARG A 163 -31.16 8.78 8.94
C ARG A 163 -30.77 10.16 9.50
N GLN A 164 -31.75 10.90 10.04
CA GLN A 164 -31.55 12.27 10.54
C GLN A 164 -30.71 12.32 11.82
N ASP A 165 -30.71 11.23 12.57
CA ASP A 165 -29.98 11.09 13.83
C ASP A 165 -28.66 10.33 13.66
N THR A 166 -28.22 10.08 12.42
CA THR A 166 -26.99 9.36 12.13
C THR A 166 -25.89 10.32 11.65
N LEU A 167 -24.71 10.18 12.22
CA LEU A 167 -23.50 10.89 11.81
C LEU A 167 -22.52 9.87 11.23
N ILE A 168 -21.99 10.15 10.04
CA ILE A 168 -21.05 9.26 9.36
C ILE A 168 -19.72 9.98 9.17
N PHE A 169 -18.65 9.34 9.60
CA PHE A 169 -17.28 9.81 9.38
C PHE A 169 -16.47 8.75 8.66
N THR A 170 -15.43 9.15 7.94
CA THR A 170 -14.51 8.22 7.29
C THR A 170 -13.08 8.73 7.35
N ASN A 171 -12.12 7.81 7.26
CA ASN A 171 -10.73 8.15 7.02
C ASN A 171 -10.51 8.52 5.55
N MET A 172 -9.71 9.57 5.32
CA MET A 172 -9.19 9.89 4.00
C MET A 172 -7.95 9.03 3.72
N LYS A 173 -7.70 8.71 2.45
CA LYS A 173 -6.57 7.84 2.08
C LYS A 173 -5.23 8.49 2.39
N GLU A 174 -5.16 9.80 2.24
CA GLU A 174 -4.01 10.65 2.50
C GLU A 174 -3.81 10.93 4.01
N GLY A 175 -4.72 10.41 4.85
CA GLY A 175 -4.76 10.66 6.29
C GLY A 175 -5.78 11.74 6.67
N GLY A 176 -6.23 11.71 7.92
CA GLY A 176 -7.30 12.57 8.41
C GLY A 176 -8.68 11.94 8.36
N ILE A 177 -9.64 12.63 8.95
CA ILE A 177 -11.04 12.20 9.07
C ILE A 177 -11.94 13.25 8.43
N THR A 178 -12.99 12.81 7.75
CA THR A 178 -13.98 13.70 7.16
C THR A 178 -15.39 13.23 7.44
N LYS A 179 -16.35 14.16 7.45
CA LYS A 179 -17.78 13.86 7.52
C LYS A 179 -18.25 13.41 6.15
N VAL A 180 -19.11 12.41 6.10
CA VAL A 180 -19.59 11.79 4.87
C VAL A 180 -21.04 12.18 4.60
N ASP A 181 -21.32 12.58 3.36
CA ASP A 181 -22.66 12.53 2.80
C ASP A 181 -22.88 11.13 2.20
N PRO A 182 -23.82 10.32 2.71
CA PRO A 182 -24.03 8.97 2.20
C PRO A 182 -24.54 8.94 0.75
N VAL A 183 -25.09 10.04 0.22
CA VAL A 183 -25.64 10.10 -1.15
C VAL A 183 -24.54 10.34 -2.19
N GLU A 184 -23.50 11.07 -1.83
CA GLU A 184 -22.43 11.47 -2.75
C GLU A 184 -21.05 11.20 -2.13
N LEU A 185 -20.56 9.97 -2.29
CA LEU A 185 -19.22 9.61 -1.86
C LEU A 185 -18.17 10.13 -2.85
N HIS A 186 -17.34 11.05 -2.37
CA HIS A 186 -16.19 11.51 -3.13
C HIS A 186 -15.00 10.54 -2.97
N ASN A 187 -14.53 10.00 -4.10
CA ASN A 187 -13.30 9.21 -4.22
C ASN A 187 -13.15 8.04 -3.22
N PRO A 188 -14.17 7.17 -3.07
CA PRO A 188 -14.07 6.03 -2.16
C PRO A 188 -12.92 5.11 -2.55
N TYR A 189 -12.40 4.35 -1.59
CA TYR A 189 -11.33 3.39 -1.82
C TYR A 189 -11.57 2.05 -1.12
N VAL A 190 -10.88 1.02 -1.61
CA VAL A 190 -10.95 -0.32 -1.05
C VAL A 190 -10.55 -0.34 0.43
N ASN A 191 -11.28 -1.10 1.24
CA ASN A 191 -11.10 -1.23 2.69
C ASN A 191 -11.30 0.07 3.49
N GLN A 192 -11.83 1.14 2.88
CA GLN A 192 -12.21 2.35 3.59
C GLN A 192 -13.26 2.04 4.66
N LYS A 193 -13.12 2.65 5.84
CA LYS A 193 -14.05 2.47 6.96
C LYS A 193 -14.95 3.69 7.10
N PHE A 194 -16.23 3.44 7.31
CA PHE A 194 -17.26 4.44 7.56
C PHE A 194 -17.82 4.20 8.97
N TYR A 195 -17.65 5.18 9.85
CA TYR A 195 -17.98 5.11 11.27
C TYR A 195 -19.31 5.79 11.52
N TYR A 196 -20.29 5.01 12.01
CA TYR A 196 -21.65 5.48 12.27
C TYR A 196 -21.81 5.81 13.75
N PHE A 197 -22.27 7.03 14.03
CA PHE A 197 -22.59 7.48 15.37
C PHE A 197 -24.05 7.89 15.45
N VAL A 198 -24.70 7.55 16.57
CA VAL A 198 -25.97 8.16 16.93
C VAL A 198 -25.71 9.58 17.40
N LYS A 199 -26.36 10.57 16.77
CA LYS A 199 -26.26 11.98 17.11
C LYS A 199 -26.50 12.14 18.62
N PRO A 200 -25.53 12.70 19.37
CA PRO A 200 -25.69 12.81 20.80
C PRO A 200 -26.83 13.76 21.14
N ASN A 201 -27.76 13.29 21.98
CA ASN A 201 -28.84 14.14 22.45
C ASN A 201 -28.30 15.30 23.29
N GLU A 202 -29.14 16.31 23.42
CA GLU A 202 -28.89 17.57 24.09
C GLU A 202 -28.58 17.50 25.59
N ASN A 203 -28.94 16.39 26.23
CA ASN A 203 -28.75 16.14 27.66
C ASN A 203 -27.69 15.06 27.91
N ASN A 204 -26.93 14.68 26.86
CA ASN A 204 -25.94 13.64 26.95
C ASN A 204 -24.81 14.08 27.88
N LYS A 205 -24.55 13.24 28.88
CA LYS A 205 -23.57 13.48 29.94
C LYS A 205 -22.19 12.93 29.63
N ASP A 206 -22.06 12.16 28.55
CA ASP A 206 -20.79 11.56 28.15
C ASP A 206 -19.87 12.65 27.59
N ILE A 207 -18.57 12.48 27.81
CA ILE A 207 -17.53 13.35 27.24
C ILE A 207 -16.91 12.76 25.98
N ILE A 208 -17.10 11.46 25.77
CA ILE A 208 -16.67 10.70 24.59
C ILE A 208 -17.78 9.75 24.18
N LYS A 209 -17.87 9.45 22.88
CA LYS A 209 -18.71 8.37 22.36
C LYS A 209 -17.99 7.57 21.29
N GLU A 210 -18.26 6.28 21.30
CA GLU A 210 -17.82 5.33 20.27
C GLU A 210 -18.88 5.22 19.16
N PRO A 211 -18.49 4.79 17.96
CA PRO A 211 -19.43 4.48 16.91
C PRO A 211 -20.27 3.26 17.30
N CYS A 212 -21.54 3.26 16.90
CA CYS A 212 -22.43 2.10 17.06
C CYS A 212 -22.25 1.07 15.93
N GLY A 213 -21.55 1.43 14.86
CA GLY A 213 -21.38 0.60 13.67
C GLY A 213 -20.24 1.07 12.78
N ILE A 214 -19.64 0.14 12.05
CA ILE A 214 -18.58 0.43 11.08
C ILE A 214 -18.91 -0.30 9.77
N THR A 215 -19.04 0.43 8.68
CA THR A 215 -19.04 -0.19 7.35
C THR A 215 -17.62 -0.22 6.81
N LYS A 216 -17.13 -1.40 6.42
CA LYS A 216 -15.89 -1.58 5.67
C LYS A 216 -16.21 -1.79 4.19
N GLY A 217 -15.78 -0.84 3.36
CA GLY A 217 -16.09 -0.85 1.94
C GLY A 217 -15.27 -1.86 1.14
N TYR A 218 -15.96 -2.64 0.29
CA TYR A 218 -15.36 -3.47 -0.75
C TYR A 218 -16.01 -3.20 -2.11
N ASN A 219 -15.48 -3.76 -3.20
CA ASN A 219 -16.14 -3.72 -4.51
C ASN A 219 -15.87 -5.00 -5.31
N ARG A 220 -16.40 -5.05 -6.54
CA ARG A 220 -16.13 -6.12 -7.51
C ARG A 220 -14.63 -6.25 -7.79
N ALA A 221 -14.24 -7.40 -8.31
CA ALA A 221 -12.90 -7.63 -8.82
C ALA A 221 -12.46 -6.47 -9.76
N PRO A 222 -11.30 -5.86 -9.52
CA PRO A 222 -10.73 -4.92 -10.48
C PRO A 222 -10.16 -5.67 -11.69
N SER A 223 -9.83 -4.93 -12.74
CA SER A 223 -8.96 -5.40 -13.82
C SER A 223 -7.54 -4.89 -13.59
N ILE A 224 -6.54 -5.76 -13.78
CA ILE A 224 -5.13 -5.36 -13.86
C ILE A 224 -4.88 -4.81 -15.27
N ILE A 225 -4.39 -3.58 -15.36
CA ILE A 225 -4.21 -2.86 -16.62
C ILE A 225 -2.82 -2.21 -16.67
N ILE A 226 -2.15 -2.34 -17.81
CA ILE A 226 -1.01 -1.49 -18.18
C ILE A 226 -1.54 -0.23 -18.88
N LEU A 227 -1.35 0.94 -18.28
CA LEU A 227 -1.86 2.20 -18.80
C LEU A 227 -1.29 2.51 -20.19
N ASN A 228 -2.11 3.12 -21.05
CA ASN A 228 -1.81 3.47 -22.45
C ASN A 228 -1.58 2.28 -23.39
N HIS A 229 -1.71 1.04 -22.90
CA HIS A 229 -1.56 -0.16 -23.71
C HIS A 229 -2.84 -1.01 -23.78
N GLU A 230 -3.86 -0.66 -23.00
CA GLU A 230 -5.10 -1.43 -22.91
C GLU A 230 -6.31 -0.53 -22.64
N ASN A 231 -7.48 -0.98 -23.09
CA ASN A 231 -8.78 -0.37 -22.77
C ASN A 231 -9.56 -1.28 -21.79
N LEU A 232 -10.42 -0.66 -20.96
CA LEU A 232 -11.43 -1.38 -20.18
C LEU A 232 -12.59 -1.81 -21.10
N PRO A 233 -13.14 -3.04 -21.02
CA PRO A 233 -12.74 -4.20 -20.23
C PRO A 233 -12.18 -5.30 -21.17
N ASP A 234 -10.87 -5.32 -21.41
CA ASP A 234 -10.25 -6.45 -22.09
C ASP A 234 -10.24 -7.68 -21.15
N GLU A 235 -11.32 -8.44 -21.14
CA GLU A 235 -11.39 -9.75 -20.47
C GLU A 235 -10.54 -10.75 -21.25
N LEU A 236 -9.40 -11.13 -20.67
CA LEU A 236 -8.59 -12.24 -21.17
C LEU A 236 -9.12 -13.56 -20.62
N LYS A 237 -9.14 -14.58 -21.47
CA LYS A 237 -9.45 -15.94 -21.02
C LYS A 237 -8.36 -16.42 -20.03
N PRO A 238 -8.69 -17.28 -19.06
CA PRO A 238 -7.69 -17.88 -18.18
C PRO A 238 -6.53 -18.49 -18.96
N GLY A 239 -5.30 -18.14 -18.59
CA GLY A 239 -4.08 -18.62 -19.25
C GLY A 239 -3.68 -17.87 -20.53
N GLN A 240 -4.48 -16.91 -21.02
CA GLN A 240 -4.12 -16.08 -22.15
C GLN A 240 -3.02 -15.07 -21.76
N ILE A 241 -2.00 -14.95 -22.60
CA ILE A 241 -0.90 -14.02 -22.45
C ILE A 241 -1.18 -12.80 -23.31
N LYS A 242 -1.15 -11.60 -22.72
CA LYS A 242 -1.28 -10.35 -23.46
C LYS A 242 0.07 -9.81 -23.89
N THR A 243 0.21 -9.49 -25.16
CA THR A 243 1.44 -8.93 -25.73
C THR A 243 1.43 -7.42 -25.61
N ILE A 244 2.49 -6.86 -25.02
CA ILE A 244 2.82 -5.44 -25.01
C ILE A 244 3.99 -5.27 -25.95
N ASN A 245 3.79 -4.59 -27.08
CA ASN A 245 4.85 -4.42 -28.06
C ASN A 245 5.96 -3.53 -27.48
N THR A 246 7.15 -4.11 -27.34
CA THR A 246 8.37 -3.42 -26.90
C THR A 246 9.53 -3.67 -27.86
N GLU A 247 9.25 -3.80 -29.16
CA GLU A 247 10.29 -3.95 -30.18
C GLU A 247 11.39 -2.89 -30.06
N GLY A 248 12.65 -3.31 -30.18
CA GLY A 248 13.83 -2.45 -30.07
C GLY A 248 14.28 -2.16 -28.62
N THR A 249 13.65 -2.78 -27.62
CA THR A 249 14.04 -2.60 -26.21
C THR A 249 14.92 -3.72 -25.66
N GLU A 250 15.43 -4.64 -26.48
CA GLU A 250 16.07 -5.89 -26.05
C GLU A 250 17.29 -5.71 -25.14
N LYS A 251 17.93 -4.54 -25.16
CA LYS A 251 19.08 -4.16 -24.31
C LYS A 251 18.79 -2.97 -23.38
N THR A 252 17.54 -2.56 -23.25
CA THR A 252 17.15 -1.36 -22.50
C THR A 252 16.17 -1.66 -21.39
N LYS A 253 16.03 -0.73 -20.45
CA LYS A 253 15.00 -0.79 -19.41
C LYS A 253 13.86 0.14 -19.80
N LYS A 254 12.62 -0.31 -19.65
CA LYS A 254 11.42 0.49 -19.90
C LYS A 254 10.48 0.42 -18.72
N ASN A 255 9.92 1.57 -18.35
CA ASN A 255 8.98 1.70 -17.25
C ASN A 255 7.55 1.66 -17.78
N PHE A 256 6.65 1.02 -17.05
CA PHE A 256 5.23 0.94 -17.37
C PHE A 256 4.40 1.25 -16.15
N ASN A 257 3.33 2.00 -16.34
CA ASN A 257 2.37 2.26 -15.28
C ASN A 257 1.30 1.16 -15.25
N VAL A 258 1.04 0.63 -14.07
CA VAL A 258 0.08 -0.44 -13.81
C VAL A 258 -1.00 0.11 -12.89
N GLN A 259 -2.26 -0.24 -13.15
CA GLN A 259 -3.36 0.14 -12.29
C GLN A 259 -4.37 -1.00 -12.13
N LEU A 260 -4.99 -1.05 -10.95
CA LEU A 260 -6.21 -1.81 -10.71
C LEU A 260 -7.40 -0.89 -10.93
N GLN A 261 -8.22 -1.18 -11.94
CA GLN A 261 -9.34 -0.32 -12.32
C GLN A 261 -10.68 -1.05 -12.26
N LEU A 262 -11.72 -0.33 -11.86
CA LEU A 262 -13.11 -0.70 -12.08
C LEU A 262 -13.67 0.12 -13.22
N LYS A 263 -14.57 -0.47 -14.02
CA LYS A 263 -15.24 0.20 -15.15
C LYS A 263 -15.82 1.58 -14.81
N ASN A 264 -16.40 1.72 -13.61
CA ASN A 264 -17.11 2.94 -13.19
C ASN A 264 -16.32 3.78 -12.17
N ASN A 265 -15.18 3.29 -11.68
CA ASN A 265 -14.35 4.01 -10.72
C ASN A 265 -12.89 3.55 -10.84
N LEU A 266 -12.11 4.29 -11.62
CA LEU A 266 -10.72 3.97 -11.91
C LEU A 266 -9.82 4.04 -10.66
N ASN A 267 -10.23 4.79 -9.65
CA ASN A 267 -9.40 5.16 -8.49
C ASN A 267 -9.78 4.42 -7.19
N PHE A 268 -10.74 3.50 -7.23
CA PHE A 268 -11.17 2.75 -6.05
C PHE A 268 -10.03 1.90 -5.44
N TYR A 269 -9.26 1.23 -6.29
CA TYR A 269 -8.12 0.40 -5.89
C TYR A 269 -6.77 1.16 -5.97
N ARG A 270 -6.80 2.50 -5.95
CA ARG A 270 -5.57 3.31 -6.05
C ARG A 270 -4.58 2.94 -4.94
N GLY A 271 -3.29 2.83 -5.25
CA GLY A 271 -2.23 2.55 -4.26
C GLY A 271 -2.23 1.13 -3.65
N GLU A 272 -3.11 0.24 -4.11
CA GLU A 272 -3.08 -1.16 -3.73
C GLU A 272 -1.84 -1.88 -4.27
N LYS A 273 -1.46 -2.96 -3.59
CA LYS A 273 -0.25 -3.73 -3.90
C LYS A 273 -0.58 -4.88 -4.85
N ILE A 274 0.16 -4.95 -5.95
CA ILE A 274 0.09 -6.00 -6.98
C ILE A 274 1.35 -6.85 -6.86
N SER A 275 1.16 -8.17 -6.82
CA SER A 275 2.26 -9.14 -6.89
C SER A 275 2.67 -9.35 -8.34
N LEU A 276 3.96 -9.29 -8.63
CA LEU A 276 4.53 -9.54 -9.95
C LEU A 276 5.57 -10.65 -9.82
N THR A 277 5.47 -11.68 -10.65
CA THR A 277 6.46 -12.77 -10.73
C THR A 277 6.88 -13.01 -12.17
N LYS A 278 8.19 -13.19 -12.42
CA LYS A 278 8.68 -13.56 -13.75
C LYS A 278 8.31 -15.01 -14.05
N ILE A 279 7.90 -15.27 -15.28
CA ILE A 279 7.56 -16.60 -15.77
C ILE A 279 8.41 -16.92 -16.99
N ARG A 280 8.80 -18.19 -17.15
CA ARG A 280 9.52 -18.69 -18.32
C ARG A 280 8.53 -19.37 -19.26
N TYR A 281 8.57 -19.00 -20.54
CA TYR A 281 7.81 -19.66 -21.59
C TYR A 281 8.49 -20.96 -22.03
N LEU A 282 7.75 -22.06 -22.01
CA LEU A 282 8.22 -23.40 -22.39
C LEU A 282 7.23 -24.02 -23.38
N GLU A 283 7.66 -25.09 -24.05
CA GLU A 283 6.88 -25.81 -25.05
C GLU A 283 5.58 -26.42 -24.49
N GLY A 284 5.60 -26.87 -23.23
CA GLY A 284 4.42 -27.40 -22.52
C GLY A 284 3.64 -26.37 -21.71
N GLY A 285 3.93 -25.07 -21.84
CA GLY A 285 3.30 -23.97 -21.09
C GLY A 285 4.30 -23.08 -20.34
N SER A 286 3.81 -22.27 -19.42
CA SER A 286 4.66 -21.34 -18.65
C SER A 286 5.03 -21.89 -17.27
N LYS A 287 6.25 -21.61 -16.81
CA LYS A 287 6.72 -21.97 -15.46
C LYS A 287 7.16 -20.74 -14.68
N LEU A 288 6.72 -20.61 -13.42
CA LEU A 288 7.17 -19.54 -12.51
C LEU A 288 8.66 -19.64 -12.23
N ILE A 289 9.35 -18.51 -12.28
CA ILE A 289 10.75 -18.38 -11.86
C ILE A 289 10.74 -18.09 -10.36
N LYS A 290 11.21 -19.06 -9.56
CA LYS A 290 11.29 -18.92 -8.10
C LYS A 290 12.14 -17.69 -7.73
N ASN A 291 11.79 -17.04 -6.63
CA ASN A 291 12.49 -15.86 -6.08
C ASN A 291 12.55 -14.63 -7.01
N SER A 292 11.68 -14.56 -8.03
CA SER A 292 11.51 -13.38 -8.89
C SER A 292 10.33 -12.49 -8.49
N GLY A 293 9.64 -12.84 -7.40
CA GLY A 293 8.45 -12.16 -6.92
C GLY A 293 8.80 -10.78 -6.35
N ILE A 294 8.12 -9.75 -6.84
CA ILE A 294 8.19 -8.38 -6.31
C ILE A 294 6.78 -7.85 -6.08
N ILE A 295 6.66 -6.83 -5.23
CA ILE A 295 5.40 -6.14 -4.96
C ILE A 295 5.50 -4.71 -5.48
N VAL A 296 4.51 -4.30 -6.28
CA VAL A 296 4.44 -2.97 -6.88
C VAL A 296 3.08 -2.34 -6.63
N THR A 297 2.98 -1.01 -6.72
CA THR A 297 1.70 -0.29 -6.53
C THR A 297 1.21 0.41 -7.79
N SER A 298 2.14 0.88 -8.64
CA SER A 298 1.78 1.71 -9.80
C SER A 298 2.77 1.70 -10.94
N ASN A 299 4.04 1.31 -10.72
CA ASN A 299 5.08 1.34 -11.75
C ASN A 299 5.90 0.05 -11.72
N ILE A 300 6.22 -0.47 -12.90
CA ILE A 300 7.09 -1.63 -13.11
C ILE A 300 8.21 -1.25 -14.08
N THR A 301 9.38 -1.87 -13.90
CA THR A 301 10.49 -1.77 -14.84
C THR A 301 10.70 -3.13 -15.49
N ILE A 302 10.71 -3.15 -16.81
CA ILE A 302 11.00 -4.34 -17.62
C ILE A 302 12.38 -4.16 -18.25
N GLU A 303 13.21 -5.20 -18.17
CA GLU A 303 14.56 -5.21 -18.73
C GLU A 303 14.61 -6.13 -19.97
N GLY A 304 14.84 -5.55 -21.14
CA GLY A 304 14.82 -6.33 -22.38
C GLY A 304 13.42 -6.84 -22.69
N TYR A 305 13.32 -8.14 -22.97
CA TYR A 305 12.04 -8.83 -23.16
C TYR A 305 11.76 -9.75 -21.97
N GLU A 306 10.56 -9.61 -21.41
CA GLU A 306 10.15 -10.37 -20.24
C GLU A 306 8.74 -10.91 -20.37
N LEU A 307 8.51 -12.07 -19.75
CA LEU A 307 7.20 -12.61 -19.53
C LEU A 307 6.92 -12.58 -18.01
N ILE A 308 5.83 -11.95 -17.61
CA ILE A 308 5.46 -11.78 -16.20
C ILE A 308 4.02 -12.18 -15.93
N LYS A 309 3.76 -12.61 -14.70
CA LYS A 309 2.42 -12.82 -14.14
C LYS A 309 2.18 -11.78 -13.07
N MET A 310 1.07 -11.06 -13.18
CA MET A 310 0.59 -10.15 -12.15
C MET A 310 -0.61 -10.76 -11.43
N GLU A 311 -0.66 -10.59 -10.11
CA GLU A 311 -1.72 -11.10 -9.26
C GLU A 311 -2.16 -10.04 -8.23
N TYR A 312 -3.46 -9.98 -7.99
CA TYR A 312 -4.05 -9.18 -6.92
C TYR A 312 -5.07 -9.99 -6.15
N VAL A 313 -4.99 -9.94 -4.82
CA VAL A 313 -5.97 -10.55 -3.93
C VAL A 313 -7.00 -9.49 -3.57
N TYR A 314 -8.23 -9.67 -4.02
CA TYR A 314 -9.33 -8.77 -3.66
C TYR A 314 -10.23 -9.47 -2.63
N GLU A 315 -10.73 -8.69 -1.68
CA GLU A 315 -11.65 -9.17 -0.66
C GLU A 315 -13.08 -8.76 -1.03
N GLY A 316 -13.96 -9.75 -1.18
CA GLY A 316 -15.40 -9.55 -1.25
C GLY A 316 -16.03 -9.50 0.14
N GLU A 317 -17.34 -9.74 0.19
CA GLU A 317 -18.09 -9.82 1.44
C GLU A 317 -17.58 -10.96 2.33
N THR A 318 -17.57 -12.18 1.80
CA THR A 318 -17.22 -13.40 2.54
C THR A 318 -15.99 -14.10 1.98
N THR A 319 -15.65 -13.88 0.71
CA THR A 319 -14.56 -14.57 0.01
C THR A 319 -13.37 -13.65 -0.23
N LYS A 320 -12.20 -14.27 -0.38
CA LYS A 320 -11.01 -13.64 -0.96
C LYS A 320 -10.71 -14.37 -2.26
N GLU A 321 -10.45 -13.62 -3.31
CA GLU A 321 -10.22 -14.18 -4.63
C GLU A 321 -8.98 -13.55 -5.24
N VAL A 322 -8.33 -14.31 -6.13
CA VAL A 322 -7.12 -13.88 -6.83
C VAL A 322 -7.46 -13.63 -8.28
N ILE A 323 -7.29 -12.39 -8.72
CA ILE A 323 -7.25 -12.09 -10.15
C ILE A 323 -5.80 -12.20 -10.62
N SER A 324 -5.60 -12.74 -11.81
CA SER A 324 -4.27 -12.86 -12.39
C SER A 324 -4.26 -12.55 -13.88
N LYS A 325 -3.16 -11.98 -14.35
CA LYS A 325 -2.97 -11.62 -15.76
C LYS A 325 -1.52 -11.80 -16.16
N MET A 326 -1.27 -12.39 -17.33
CA MET A 326 0.07 -12.62 -17.86
C MET A 326 0.37 -11.66 -19.00
N TYR A 327 1.55 -11.07 -18.96
CA TYR A 327 2.02 -10.10 -19.95
C TYR A 327 3.34 -10.53 -20.56
N TYR A 328 3.38 -10.52 -21.89
CA TYR A 328 4.58 -10.66 -22.69
C TYR A 328 5.03 -9.28 -23.17
N PHE A 329 6.17 -8.82 -22.69
CA PHE A 329 6.84 -7.62 -23.16
C PHE A 329 7.88 -8.04 -24.20
N GLY A 330 7.58 -7.78 -25.47
CA GLY A 330 8.44 -8.15 -26.58
C GLY A 330 7.83 -7.79 -27.92
N PRO A 331 8.46 -8.18 -29.03
CA PRO A 331 7.94 -7.92 -30.37
C PRO A 331 6.58 -8.60 -30.58
N SER A 332 5.66 -7.87 -31.21
CA SER A 332 4.36 -8.40 -31.65
C SER A 332 4.38 -8.95 -33.08
N SER A 333 5.52 -8.87 -33.77
CA SER A 333 5.69 -9.42 -35.12
C SER A 333 5.72 -10.96 -35.08
N VAL A 334 5.06 -11.58 -36.06
CA VAL A 334 5.00 -13.05 -36.21
C VAL A 334 6.38 -13.66 -36.41
N ASP A 335 7.31 -12.94 -37.07
CA ASP A 335 8.71 -13.34 -37.22
C ASP A 335 9.62 -12.11 -37.07
N PHE A 336 10.12 -11.91 -35.86
CA PHE A 336 11.05 -10.83 -35.51
C PHE A 336 12.50 -11.31 -35.58
N LYS A 337 13.39 -10.49 -36.14
CA LYS A 337 14.80 -10.85 -36.36
C LYS A 337 15.73 -9.92 -35.60
N ILE A 338 16.73 -10.50 -34.94
CA ILE A 338 17.72 -9.79 -34.14
C ILE A 338 19.11 -10.20 -34.61
N ASP A 339 19.88 -9.24 -35.10
CA ASP A 339 21.29 -9.44 -35.39
C ASP A 339 22.10 -9.19 -34.11
N LYS A 340 22.84 -10.22 -33.67
CA LYS A 340 23.75 -10.13 -32.52
C LYS A 340 25.13 -9.68 -33.00
N ALA A 341 25.88 -9.10 -32.07
CA ALA A 341 27.28 -8.81 -32.30
C ALA A 341 28.08 -10.11 -32.55
N ASP A 342 29.15 -9.97 -33.32
CA ASP A 342 30.06 -11.07 -33.62
C ASP A 342 30.66 -11.65 -32.33
N VAL A 343 30.67 -12.98 -32.23
CA VAL A 343 31.17 -13.70 -31.07
C VAL A 343 32.51 -14.34 -31.46
N PRO A 344 33.64 -13.91 -30.88
CA PRO A 344 34.92 -14.56 -31.14
C PRO A 344 34.96 -15.94 -30.47
N TYR A 345 35.58 -16.92 -31.13
CA TYR A 345 35.85 -18.23 -30.53
C TYR A 345 37.22 -18.78 -30.93
N VAL A 346 37.81 -19.59 -30.05
CA VAL A 346 39.11 -20.23 -30.26
C VAL A 346 38.87 -21.70 -30.63
N LYS A 347 39.59 -22.18 -31.66
CA LYS A 347 39.48 -23.57 -32.12
C LYS A 347 39.87 -24.54 -31.00
N GLY A 348 39.03 -25.53 -30.73
CA GLY A 348 39.24 -26.54 -29.69
C GLY A 348 38.91 -26.07 -28.27
N ASP A 349 38.55 -24.81 -28.06
CA ASP A 349 38.01 -24.32 -26.79
C ASP A 349 36.48 -24.47 -26.79
N THR A 350 35.93 -24.91 -25.65
CA THR A 350 34.48 -24.96 -25.41
C THR A 350 33.90 -23.57 -25.20
N THR A 351 34.74 -22.61 -24.80
CA THR A 351 34.36 -21.21 -24.56
C THR A 351 34.15 -20.48 -25.89
N GLY A 352 32.93 -20.03 -26.14
CA GLY A 352 32.57 -19.31 -27.36
C GLY A 352 32.25 -20.20 -28.56
N GLN A 353 32.30 -21.53 -28.42
CA GLN A 353 31.92 -22.48 -29.47
C GLN A 353 30.54 -22.11 -30.08
N PRO A 354 30.37 -22.15 -31.41
CA PRO A 354 29.11 -21.79 -32.05
C PRO A 354 27.93 -22.55 -31.47
N ASN A 355 26.94 -21.82 -30.96
CA ASN A 355 25.82 -22.42 -30.24
C ASN A 355 24.52 -21.63 -30.35
N CYS A 356 23.42 -22.32 -30.05
CA CYS A 356 22.13 -21.73 -29.73
C CYS A 356 21.74 -22.09 -28.31
N SER A 357 21.30 -21.11 -27.50
CA SER A 357 20.68 -21.44 -26.22
C SER A 357 19.30 -22.08 -26.44
N ALA A 358 18.92 -22.98 -25.54
CA ALA A 358 17.60 -23.61 -25.48
C ALA A 358 16.48 -22.61 -25.17
N TYR A 359 16.82 -21.47 -24.56
CA TYR A 359 15.87 -20.41 -24.21
C TYR A 359 16.37 -19.05 -24.68
N TYR A 360 15.43 -18.19 -25.07
CA TYR A 360 15.70 -16.78 -25.29
C TYR A 360 15.08 -15.98 -24.14
N MET A 361 15.93 -15.52 -23.23
CA MET A 361 15.53 -14.85 -21.99
C MET A 361 14.46 -15.67 -21.23
N THR A 362 13.36 -15.03 -20.82
CA THR A 362 12.20 -15.71 -20.22
C THR A 362 11.06 -15.95 -21.21
N VAL A 363 11.20 -15.46 -22.45
CA VAL A 363 10.07 -15.26 -23.37
C VAL A 363 9.96 -16.30 -24.47
N GLY A 364 11.01 -17.09 -24.71
CA GLY A 364 11.01 -18.06 -25.79
C GLY A 364 11.81 -19.33 -25.52
N TYR A 365 11.38 -20.41 -26.17
CA TYR A 365 12.11 -21.67 -26.22
C TYR A 365 12.54 -21.95 -27.66
N LEU A 366 13.66 -22.63 -27.82
CA LEU A 366 14.24 -22.94 -29.13
C LEU A 366 13.31 -23.91 -29.89
N GLU A 367 12.87 -23.50 -31.08
CA GLU A 367 12.11 -24.33 -32.03
C GLU A 367 13.05 -25.03 -33.03
N GLY A 368 14.13 -24.37 -33.41
CA GLY A 368 15.14 -24.95 -34.29
C GLY A 368 16.31 -24.02 -34.59
N ILE A 369 17.29 -24.56 -35.31
CA ILE A 369 18.54 -23.89 -35.67
C ILE A 369 18.67 -23.89 -37.19
N ARG A 370 19.04 -22.77 -37.81
CA ARG A 370 19.46 -22.73 -39.20
C ARG A 370 20.98 -22.60 -39.29
N TYR A 371 21.60 -23.52 -40.00
CA TYR A 371 23.03 -23.57 -40.25
C TYR A 371 23.28 -23.96 -41.70
N ASN A 372 24.13 -23.20 -42.40
CA ASN A 372 24.41 -23.36 -43.84
C ASN A 372 23.14 -23.47 -44.71
N GLY A 373 22.14 -22.63 -44.46
CA GLY A 373 20.87 -22.61 -45.19
C GLY A 373 19.90 -23.76 -44.83
N LYS A 374 20.35 -24.80 -44.11
CA LYS A 374 19.51 -25.93 -43.69
C LYS A 374 18.91 -25.68 -42.31
N LYS A 375 17.63 -26.00 -42.14
CA LYS A 375 16.92 -25.94 -40.85
C LYS A 375 17.03 -27.29 -40.12
N TYR A 376 17.37 -27.22 -38.85
CA TYR A 376 17.51 -28.33 -37.91
C TYR A 376 16.49 -28.15 -36.78
N PRO A 377 15.35 -28.86 -36.79
CA PRO A 377 14.35 -28.79 -35.71
C PRO A 377 14.92 -29.34 -34.40
N LYS A 378 14.65 -28.70 -33.27
CA LYS A 378 15.29 -29.00 -31.98
C LYS A 378 15.36 -30.50 -31.61
N ASP A 379 14.27 -31.25 -31.81
CA ASP A 379 14.15 -32.66 -31.40
C ASP A 379 14.27 -33.67 -32.55
N ALA A 380 14.74 -33.22 -33.73
CA ALA A 380 14.95 -34.12 -34.87
C ALA A 380 16.26 -34.91 -34.74
N PRO A 381 16.32 -36.19 -35.19
CA PRO A 381 17.57 -36.96 -35.23
C PRO A 381 18.72 -36.23 -35.96
N SER A 382 18.39 -35.57 -37.07
CA SER A 382 19.35 -34.75 -37.84
C SER A 382 20.00 -33.61 -37.05
N THR A 383 19.35 -33.14 -35.97
CA THR A 383 19.90 -32.12 -35.08
C THR A 383 20.92 -32.74 -34.14
N ASN A 384 20.67 -33.94 -33.61
CA ASN A 384 21.63 -34.64 -32.76
C ASN A 384 22.88 -35.10 -33.52
N GLU A 385 22.78 -35.31 -34.83
CA GLU A 385 23.94 -35.58 -35.68
C GLU A 385 24.85 -34.35 -35.78
N LYS A 386 24.27 -33.15 -35.83
CA LYS A 386 25.01 -31.91 -36.13
C LYS A 386 25.32 -31.05 -34.90
N PHE A 387 24.49 -31.17 -33.87
CA PHE A 387 24.58 -30.42 -32.63
C PHE A 387 24.62 -31.36 -31.44
N GLU A 388 25.34 -30.95 -30.40
CA GLU A 388 25.39 -31.62 -29.11
C GLU A 388 24.66 -30.75 -28.08
N LYS A 389 23.71 -31.36 -27.36
CA LYS A 389 23.02 -30.68 -26.27
C LYS A 389 23.88 -30.73 -25.02
N SER A 390 24.31 -29.57 -24.52
CA SER A 390 25.04 -29.42 -23.27
C SER A 390 24.30 -28.44 -22.37
N GLY A 391 23.62 -28.99 -21.35
CA GLY A 391 22.74 -28.21 -20.48
C GLY A 391 21.65 -27.45 -21.26
N ASP A 392 21.66 -26.12 -21.15
CA ASP A 392 20.74 -25.20 -21.81
C ASP A 392 21.27 -24.70 -23.17
N PHE A 393 22.23 -25.40 -23.78
CA PHE A 393 22.83 -25.01 -25.07
C PHE A 393 22.85 -26.17 -26.06
N TYR A 394 22.76 -25.82 -27.34
CA TYR A 394 22.96 -26.69 -28.50
C TYR A 394 24.24 -26.24 -29.19
N LEU A 395 25.32 -26.96 -28.94
CA LEU A 395 26.67 -26.69 -29.44
C LEU A 395 26.84 -27.32 -30.81
N LEU A 396 27.38 -26.60 -31.78
CA LEU A 396 27.67 -27.14 -33.10
C LEU A 396 28.85 -28.13 -33.02
N LYS A 397 28.66 -29.35 -33.54
CA LYS A 397 29.70 -30.40 -33.53
C LYS A 397 30.77 -30.13 -34.59
N GLY A 398 32.02 -30.35 -34.19
CA GLY A 398 33.20 -30.27 -35.05
C GLY A 398 33.97 -28.96 -34.89
N ASN A 399 35.21 -28.98 -35.38
CA ASN A 399 36.04 -27.78 -35.49
C ASN A 399 35.76 -27.11 -36.83
N HIS A 400 35.63 -25.78 -36.81
CA HIS A 400 35.36 -24.98 -38.00
C HIS A 400 36.52 -24.01 -38.25
N ASP A 401 37.06 -24.05 -39.47
CA ASP A 401 38.21 -23.25 -39.92
C ASP A 401 37.79 -21.88 -40.47
N SER A 402 36.50 -21.59 -40.52
CA SER A 402 35.92 -20.33 -41.01
C SER A 402 34.82 -19.87 -40.07
N SER A 403 34.42 -18.60 -40.21
CA SER A 403 33.32 -18.02 -39.44
C SER A 403 32.04 -18.82 -39.61
N VAL A 404 31.35 -19.08 -38.50
CA VAL A 404 30.11 -19.85 -38.49
C VAL A 404 28.93 -18.93 -38.25
N PHE A 405 27.97 -18.93 -39.18
CA PHE A 405 26.72 -18.21 -39.03
C PHE A 405 25.60 -19.14 -38.53
N LEU A 406 24.95 -18.77 -37.43
CA LEU A 406 23.81 -19.49 -36.88
C LEU A 406 22.59 -18.58 -36.76
N GLU A 407 21.43 -19.09 -37.19
CA GLU A 407 20.12 -18.51 -36.85
C GLU A 407 19.42 -19.42 -35.83
N CYS A 408 19.22 -18.92 -34.61
CA CYS A 408 18.48 -19.61 -33.57
C CYS A 408 17.03 -19.11 -33.58
N ILE A 409 16.07 -20.01 -33.83
CA ILE A 409 14.65 -19.68 -33.99
C ILE A 409 13.92 -20.05 -32.71
N TYR A 410 13.35 -19.05 -32.03
CA TYR A 410 12.65 -19.19 -30.76
C TYR A 410 11.16 -18.95 -30.93
N ARG A 411 10.34 -19.82 -30.35
CA ARG A 411 8.89 -19.62 -30.28
C ARG A 411 8.55 -18.80 -29.04
N THR A 412 7.73 -17.76 -29.21
CA THR A 412 7.30 -16.84 -28.14
C THR A 412 5.77 -16.70 -28.15
N PRO A 413 5.15 -16.09 -27.12
CA PRO A 413 3.72 -15.79 -27.14
C PRO A 413 3.28 -14.88 -28.29
N GLY A 414 4.15 -13.96 -28.75
CA GLY A 414 3.85 -13.03 -29.85
C GLY A 414 4.17 -13.56 -31.24
N GLY A 415 4.78 -14.74 -31.37
CA GLY A 415 5.22 -15.28 -32.66
C GLY A 415 6.57 -15.98 -32.55
N LYS A 416 7.53 -15.53 -33.34
CA LYS A 416 8.90 -16.06 -33.36
C LYS A 416 9.92 -14.95 -33.23
N ILE A 417 11.00 -15.26 -32.51
CA ILE A 417 12.22 -14.45 -32.51
C ILE A 417 13.33 -15.28 -33.13
N THR A 418 13.95 -14.77 -34.18
CA THR A 418 15.12 -15.36 -34.82
C THR A 418 16.35 -14.53 -34.47
N THR A 419 17.30 -15.10 -33.73
CA THR A 419 18.57 -14.43 -33.46
C THR A 419 19.64 -14.91 -34.42
N ARG A 420 20.35 -13.98 -35.04
CA ARG A 420 21.44 -14.24 -35.98
C ARG A 420 22.76 -13.92 -35.31
N THR A 421 23.67 -14.88 -35.29
CA THR A 421 24.98 -14.72 -34.66
C THR A 421 26.05 -15.19 -35.62
N ASN A 422 27.04 -14.33 -35.84
CA ASN A 422 28.25 -14.69 -36.55
C ASN A 422 29.35 -15.02 -35.52
N PHE A 423 29.85 -16.24 -35.57
CA PHE A 423 30.95 -16.71 -34.72
C PHE A 423 32.24 -16.62 -35.50
N VAL A 424 33.17 -15.78 -35.05
CA VAL A 424 34.41 -15.47 -35.78
C VAL A 424 35.56 -16.24 -35.14
N VAL A 425 36.30 -17.00 -35.95
CA VAL A 425 37.49 -17.71 -35.51
C VAL A 425 38.55 -16.68 -35.11
N LYS A 426 38.98 -16.68 -33.85
CA LYS A 426 40.23 -16.01 -33.48
C LYS A 426 41.38 -16.91 -33.90
N GLU A 427 42.30 -16.37 -34.68
CA GLU A 427 43.62 -16.97 -34.81
C GLU A 427 44.19 -17.09 -33.39
N SER A 428 44.58 -18.30 -33.00
CA SER A 428 45.34 -18.47 -31.78
C SER A 428 46.60 -17.62 -31.96
N GLU A 429 46.79 -16.59 -31.14
CA GLU A 429 48.12 -16.01 -30.99
C GLU A 429 49.04 -17.18 -30.69
N LYS A 430 49.88 -17.54 -31.67
CA LYS A 430 50.97 -18.49 -31.46
C LYS A 430 51.69 -17.95 -30.24
N LYS A 431 51.61 -18.65 -29.11
CA LYS A 431 52.64 -18.55 -28.07
C LYS A 431 53.94 -18.88 -28.78
N ILE A 432 54.64 -17.85 -29.22
CA ILE A 432 56.05 -17.96 -29.55
C ILE A 432 56.69 -18.19 -28.18
N GLU A 433 56.94 -19.45 -27.85
CA GLU A 433 57.98 -19.80 -26.88
C GLU A 433 59.28 -19.21 -27.42
N THR A 434 59.59 -18.00 -26.97
CA THR A 434 60.97 -17.53 -26.90
C THR A 434 61.34 -17.58 -25.43
N SER A 435 62.02 -18.65 -25.06
CA SER A 435 62.80 -18.69 -23.84
C SER A 435 63.92 -17.67 -23.98
N SER A 436 63.84 -16.60 -23.19
CA SER A 436 64.87 -16.19 -22.21
C SER A 436 64.85 -14.66 -22.00
N ASN A 437 64.65 -14.31 -20.73
CA ASN A 437 65.09 -13.08 -20.08
C ASN A 437 64.54 -11.74 -20.58
N LEU A 438 63.36 -11.37 -20.08
CA LEU A 438 63.25 -10.11 -19.34
C LEU A 438 62.16 -10.21 -18.27
N ASN A 439 62.58 -10.61 -17.08
CA ASN A 439 61.85 -10.36 -15.85
C ASN A 439 61.91 -8.84 -15.60
N ILE A 440 60.76 -8.18 -15.38
CA ILE A 440 60.53 -7.07 -14.42
C ILE A 440 59.23 -6.28 -14.76
N ASN A 441 58.29 -6.34 -13.81
CA ASN A 441 57.28 -5.33 -13.41
C ASN A 441 56.10 -4.93 -14.32
N ILE A 442 55.05 -5.77 -14.40
CA ILE A 442 53.66 -5.24 -14.56
C ILE A 442 52.64 -5.89 -13.59
N CYS A 443 52.92 -7.04 -12.96
CA CYS A 443 51.94 -7.69 -12.06
C CYS A 443 51.74 -7.04 -10.67
N ASN A 444 52.49 -6.00 -10.29
CA ASN A 444 52.33 -5.35 -8.99
C ASN A 444 51.40 -4.11 -8.98
N ALA A 445 51.02 -3.57 -10.13
CA ALA A 445 50.12 -2.41 -10.17
C ALA A 445 48.64 -2.80 -9.94
N TYR A 446 48.22 -3.99 -10.40
CA TYR A 446 46.82 -4.42 -10.31
C TYR A 446 46.42 -4.92 -8.91
N ASN A 447 47.36 -5.52 -8.16
CA ASN A 447 47.09 -5.97 -6.79
C ASN A 447 47.09 -4.83 -5.76
N ILE A 448 47.83 -3.73 -6.00
CA ILE A 448 47.80 -2.57 -5.10
C ILE A 448 46.47 -1.81 -5.24
N VAL A 449 45.93 -1.67 -6.46
CA VAL A 449 44.64 -1.00 -6.71
C VAL A 449 43.46 -1.78 -6.10
N LEU A 450 43.48 -3.11 -6.17
CA LEU A 450 42.41 -3.96 -5.64
C LEU A 450 42.36 -3.98 -4.10
N VAL A 451 43.53 -3.97 -3.44
CA VAL A 451 43.63 -3.91 -1.97
C VAL A 451 43.23 -2.54 -1.44
N SER A 452 43.55 -1.44 -2.14
CA SER A 452 43.12 -0.09 -1.76
C SER A 452 41.60 0.10 -1.88
N SER A 453 40.94 -0.48 -2.89
CA SER A 453 39.48 -0.41 -3.03
C SER A 453 38.72 -1.24 -1.98
N LEU A 454 39.31 -2.35 -1.51
CA LEU A 454 38.70 -3.16 -0.45
C LEU A 454 38.79 -2.47 0.93
N PHE A 455 39.87 -1.74 1.19
CA PHE A 455 40.05 -1.00 2.45
C PHE A 455 39.09 0.21 2.57
N ILE A 456 38.73 0.86 1.46
CA ILE A 456 37.77 1.97 1.42
C ILE A 456 36.32 1.49 1.67
N MET A 457 35.97 0.25 1.30
CA MET A 457 34.63 -0.29 1.61
C MET A 457 34.47 -0.70 3.07
N ILE A 458 35.54 -1.15 3.74
CA ILE A 458 35.47 -1.56 5.16
C ILE A 458 35.37 -0.35 6.10
N LEU A 459 35.98 0.79 5.74
CA LEU A 459 35.88 2.06 6.50
C LEU A 459 34.55 2.82 6.32
N ARG A 460 33.64 2.34 5.47
CA ARG A 460 32.28 2.90 5.33
C ARG A 460 31.21 2.11 6.08
N TYR A 461 31.57 0.98 6.69
CA TYR A 461 30.64 0.07 7.37
C TYR A 461 30.93 -0.10 8.88
N PHE A 462 31.93 0.62 9.39
CA PHE A 462 32.10 1.00 10.80
C PHE A 462 32.02 2.52 10.87
#